data_AF-A0A5D0SR36-F1
#
_entry.id   AF-A0A5D0SR36-F1
#
_cell.length_a   1.000
_cell.length_b   1.000
_cell.length_c   1.000
_cell.angle_alpha   90.00
_cell.angle_beta   90.00
_cell.angle_gamma   90.00
#
_symmetry.space_group_name_H-M   'P 1'
#
loop_
_entity.id
_entity.type
_entity.pdbx_description
1 polymer ?
#
loop_
_entity_poly.entity_id
_entity_poly.type
_entity_poly.pdbx_seq_one_letter_code
_entity_poly.pdbx_strand_id
1 'polypeptide(L)'
;MIKNKKVELFFVSALALNLLPLSATTHLLFSFLLALLFLRGRIKIVVLILIIIFGLAGKYSFIVVEHMFDTKGSYVYETTAGTYFSDMKLKPGDMLAGKFVQKMTKYGVNIYSSGRNYRFRLPLVSNLLYLRKNLSEKLYYASGLKAGLTNALVMGDKNFLPDTWVDKFTVTGLNHLLAISGLHVGIILGGILWLLSFLHMKLRFLISLPFLILLVPFTGFKITVIRAVLFALIVMSAYFFDVKTDLKKMILFAAGVFMLVDPGITGDISFLLSFSAVFGIVYFLRNKRDIENRGKFSWLQEPLKVGVAATVFTSPFILYYFGNFNYMSVLNTVLMLPFISVLIILGFSYLIIPSLLVKPVVVFENFTLEVLNLLYKWTYSFFVLNKIDYKIFIAVISLMFLIVLLKRKILLLFVLLIPLIPQKNSDGIYIPKMVRSKGFINIDGNKKEVFYKGWYSDFKYSFLPLAAEFSMESFTSGDINIYDGENIFIKTHKKSKNFSNICINKVSPECKYIFKTRSNTVNKKDYSKNYTYLIYKNKLKKDNIIQLSRYKSAVKIFKGDVVNID
;
A
#
# COMPACT_ATOMS: atom_id res chain seq x y z
N MET A 1 -21.19 34.37 22.92
CA MET A 1 -21.05 32.91 22.75
C MET A 1 -20.83 32.43 21.30
N ILE A 2 -20.54 33.29 20.29
CA ILE A 2 -20.39 32.89 18.87
C ILE A 2 -19.08 33.41 18.24
N LYS A 3 -17.92 33.01 18.80
CA LYS A 3 -16.60 33.21 18.16
C LYS A 3 -15.79 31.92 18.01
N ASN A 4 -16.23 30.80 18.61
CA ASN A 4 -15.49 29.54 18.66
C ASN A 4 -15.88 28.48 17.60
N LYS A 5 -17.08 28.55 17.00
CA LYS A 5 -17.59 27.50 16.08
C LYS A 5 -17.30 27.72 14.59
N LYS A 6 -16.62 28.80 14.18
CA LYS A 6 -16.44 29.12 12.75
C LYS A 6 -15.69 28.03 11.96
N VAL A 7 -14.70 27.40 12.57
CA VAL A 7 -13.91 26.34 11.92
C VAL A 7 -14.67 25.01 11.85
N GLU A 8 -15.40 24.68 12.91
CA GLU A 8 -16.26 23.49 12.95
C GLU A 8 -17.38 23.60 11.92
N LEU A 9 -18.03 24.76 11.83
CA LEU A 9 -19.06 25.02 10.83
C LEU A 9 -18.50 24.98 9.41
N PHE A 10 -17.32 25.56 9.17
CA PHE A 10 -16.61 25.45 7.89
C PHE A 10 -16.38 23.98 7.50
N PHE A 11 -15.86 23.17 8.43
CA PHE A 11 -15.61 21.75 8.20
C PHE A 11 -16.91 20.99 7.87
N VAL A 12 -17.96 21.19 8.66
CA VAL A 12 -19.27 20.53 8.44
C VAL A 12 -19.85 20.93 7.08
N SER A 13 -19.77 22.20 6.70
CA SER A 13 -20.23 22.66 5.38
C SER A 13 -19.41 22.05 4.23
N ALA A 14 -18.08 21.96 4.37
CA ALA A 14 -17.23 21.33 3.35
C ALA A 14 -17.49 19.82 3.22
N LEU A 15 -17.73 19.14 4.34
CA LEU A 15 -18.12 17.74 4.38
C LEU A 15 -19.47 17.51 3.72
N ALA A 16 -20.48 18.31 4.08
CA ALA A 16 -21.81 18.24 3.47
C ALA A 16 -21.74 18.43 1.95
N LEU A 17 -20.92 19.39 1.48
CA LEU A 17 -20.71 19.61 0.06
C LEU A 17 -20.15 18.39 -0.68
N ASN A 18 -19.25 17.62 -0.04
CA ASN A 18 -18.67 16.41 -0.61
C ASN A 18 -19.62 15.20 -0.61
N LEU A 19 -20.58 15.16 0.32
CA LEU A 19 -21.55 14.08 0.41
C LEU A 19 -22.73 14.24 -0.56
N LEU A 20 -22.96 15.46 -1.06
CA LEU A 20 -24.01 15.72 -2.05
C LEU A 20 -23.56 15.24 -3.44
N PRO A 21 -24.44 14.55 -4.20
CA PRO A 21 -24.14 14.08 -5.56
C PRO A 21 -24.20 15.24 -6.56
N LEU A 22 -23.24 16.16 -6.45
CA LEU A 22 -23.14 17.35 -7.28
C LEU A 22 -22.26 17.12 -8.51
N SER A 23 -22.55 17.84 -9.59
CA SER A 23 -21.63 17.92 -10.72
C SER A 23 -20.33 18.62 -10.29
N ALA A 24 -19.20 18.24 -10.88
CA ALA A 24 -17.91 18.86 -10.49
C ALA A 24 -17.89 20.39 -10.69
N THR A 25 -18.65 20.95 -11.64
CA THR A 25 -18.75 22.41 -11.82
C THR A 25 -19.54 23.08 -10.69
N THR A 26 -20.65 22.48 -10.27
CA THR A 26 -21.44 22.99 -9.14
C THR A 26 -20.66 22.87 -7.83
N HIS A 27 -19.95 21.76 -7.61
CA HIS A 27 -19.09 21.59 -6.45
C HIS A 27 -17.98 22.66 -6.40
N LEU A 28 -17.32 22.95 -7.53
CA LEU A 28 -16.32 24.03 -7.60
C LEU A 28 -16.92 25.39 -7.22
N LEU A 29 -18.09 25.73 -7.76
CA LEU A 29 -18.78 26.99 -7.44
C LEU A 29 -19.10 27.11 -5.94
N PHE A 30 -19.66 26.05 -5.34
CA PHE A 30 -19.93 26.03 -3.91
C PHE A 30 -18.67 26.05 -3.06
N SER A 31 -17.58 25.40 -3.51
CA SER A 31 -16.28 25.44 -2.84
C SER A 31 -15.71 26.84 -2.81
N PHE A 32 -15.83 27.58 -3.92
CA PHE A 32 -15.51 29.01 -3.99
C PHE A 32 -16.35 29.83 -3.02
N LEU A 33 -17.67 29.63 -3.01
CA LEU A 33 -18.60 30.34 -2.13
C LEU A 33 -18.25 30.10 -0.65
N LEU A 34 -18.02 28.84 -0.25
CA LEU A 34 -17.64 28.49 1.11
C LEU A 34 -16.30 29.13 1.51
N ALA A 35 -15.31 29.14 0.62
CA ALA A 35 -14.04 29.83 0.85
C ALA A 35 -14.26 31.34 1.05
N LEU A 36 -15.12 31.99 0.25
CA LEU A 36 -15.45 33.41 0.39
C LEU A 36 -16.19 33.73 1.70
N LEU A 37 -17.09 32.87 2.13
CA LEU A 37 -17.93 33.05 3.33
C LEU A 37 -17.14 32.86 4.63
N PHE A 38 -16.33 31.80 4.71
CA PHE A 38 -15.69 31.39 5.96
C PHE A 38 -14.27 31.93 6.14
N LEU A 39 -13.54 32.19 5.04
CA LEU A 39 -12.14 32.62 5.10
C LEU A 39 -12.00 34.13 5.01
N ARG A 40 -10.96 34.67 5.64
CA ARG A 40 -10.67 36.12 5.63
C ARG A 40 -9.19 36.38 5.36
N GLY A 41 -8.89 37.60 4.90
CA GLY A 41 -7.52 38.06 4.65
C GLY A 41 -6.78 37.23 3.60
N ARG A 42 -5.46 37.08 3.79
CA ARG A 42 -4.57 36.38 2.85
C ARG A 42 -4.87 34.89 2.72
N ILE A 43 -5.38 34.25 3.78
CA ILE A 43 -5.75 32.82 3.78
C ILE A 43 -6.84 32.54 2.73
N LYS A 44 -7.81 33.45 2.59
CA LYS A 44 -8.87 33.35 1.58
C LYS A 44 -8.29 33.31 0.17
N ILE A 45 -7.34 34.19 -0.12
CA ILE A 45 -6.68 34.29 -1.44
C ILE A 45 -5.94 32.98 -1.74
N VAL A 46 -5.16 32.48 -0.78
CA VAL A 46 -4.40 31.23 -0.94
C VAL A 46 -5.33 30.04 -1.21
N VAL A 47 -6.41 29.89 -0.43
CA VAL A 47 -7.35 28.76 -0.62
C VAL A 47 -8.10 28.88 -1.94
N LEU A 48 -8.50 30.08 -2.37
CA LEU A 48 -9.12 30.28 -3.68
C LEU A 48 -8.18 29.89 -4.82
N ILE A 49 -6.89 30.27 -4.73
CA ILE A 49 -5.87 29.85 -5.69
C ILE A 49 -5.73 28.33 -5.70
N LEU A 50 -5.71 27.68 -4.53
CA LEU A 50 -5.65 26.22 -4.43
C LEU A 50 -6.88 25.55 -5.07
N ILE A 51 -8.09 26.06 -4.83
CA ILE A 51 -9.31 25.54 -5.45
C ILE A 51 -9.24 25.68 -6.98
N ILE A 52 -8.74 26.81 -7.50
CA ILE A 52 -8.54 27.00 -8.94
C ILE A 52 -7.54 25.99 -9.49
N ILE A 53 -6.34 25.96 -8.90
CA ILE A 53 -5.23 25.12 -9.38
C ILE A 53 -5.64 23.66 -9.36
N PHE A 54 -6.05 23.14 -8.21
CA PHE A 54 -6.35 21.72 -8.06
C PHE A 54 -7.72 21.33 -8.61
N GLY A 55 -8.71 22.22 -8.56
CA GLY A 55 -10.02 21.98 -9.14
C GLY A 55 -9.99 21.87 -10.67
N LEU A 56 -9.21 22.74 -11.33
CA LEU A 56 -9.00 22.66 -12.77
C LEU A 56 -7.99 21.58 -13.14
N ALA A 57 -6.87 21.47 -12.41
CA ALA A 57 -5.82 20.51 -12.72
C ALA A 57 -6.25 19.07 -12.43
N GLY A 58 -6.86 18.77 -11.28
CA GLY A 58 -7.20 17.40 -10.89
C GLY A 58 -8.25 16.75 -11.80
N LYS A 59 -9.12 17.54 -12.43
CA LYS A 59 -10.19 17.02 -13.30
C LYS A 59 -9.75 16.83 -14.75
N TYR A 60 -8.88 17.70 -15.25
CA TYR A 60 -8.54 17.77 -16.67
C TYR A 60 -7.06 17.60 -16.93
N SER A 61 -6.24 17.31 -15.92
CA SER A 61 -4.81 17.12 -16.14
C SER A 61 -4.17 16.14 -15.17
N PHE A 62 -3.11 15.49 -15.62
CA PHE A 62 -2.23 14.72 -14.76
C PHE A 62 -0.79 14.82 -15.24
N ILE A 63 0.13 14.63 -14.31
CA ILE A 63 1.57 14.65 -14.59
C ILE A 63 2.05 13.21 -14.69
N VAL A 64 2.82 12.92 -15.75
CA VAL A 64 3.53 11.65 -15.91
C VAL A 64 4.65 11.60 -14.88
N VAL A 65 4.57 10.64 -13.97
CA VAL A 65 5.55 10.43 -12.91
C VAL A 65 6.63 9.49 -13.40
N GLU A 66 6.24 8.35 -13.99
CA GLU A 66 7.16 7.30 -14.38
C GLU A 66 6.62 6.45 -15.54
N HIS A 67 7.52 5.74 -16.23
CA HIS A 67 7.18 4.77 -17.27
C HIS A 67 7.16 3.37 -16.68
N MET A 68 6.05 2.65 -16.81
CA MET A 68 5.92 1.30 -16.26
C MET A 68 6.40 0.23 -17.23
N PHE A 69 5.90 0.18 -18.47
CA PHE A 69 6.29 -0.82 -19.47
C PHE A 69 5.73 -0.52 -20.87
N ASP A 70 6.34 -1.13 -21.88
CA ASP A 70 5.89 -1.12 -23.28
C ASP A 70 5.24 -2.49 -23.60
N THR A 71 3.95 -2.47 -23.95
CA THR A 71 3.25 -3.62 -24.53
C THR A 71 3.13 -3.38 -26.02
N LYS A 72 3.48 -4.34 -26.89
CA LYS A 72 3.43 -4.22 -28.36
C LYS A 72 2.31 -3.27 -28.87
N GLY A 73 2.65 -2.00 -29.10
CA GLY A 73 1.76 -0.96 -29.63
C GLY A 73 1.30 0.13 -28.66
N SER A 74 1.36 -0.06 -27.33
CA SER A 74 0.89 0.90 -26.32
C SER A 74 1.82 0.99 -25.11
N TYR A 75 2.08 2.22 -24.67
CA TYR A 75 2.90 2.53 -23.50
C TYR A 75 2.03 2.75 -22.25
N VAL A 76 2.53 2.27 -21.11
CA VAL A 76 1.87 2.40 -19.80
C VAL A 76 2.67 3.32 -18.89
N TYR A 77 2.01 4.37 -18.39
CA TYR A 77 2.60 5.41 -17.55
C TYR A 77 1.95 5.45 -16.17
N GLU A 78 2.77 5.63 -15.13
CA GLU A 78 2.30 6.07 -13.81
C GLU A 78 2.12 7.58 -13.84
N THR A 79 0.96 8.05 -13.40
CA THR A 79 0.62 9.47 -13.35
C THR A 79 0.08 9.85 -11.97
N THR A 80 -0.05 11.14 -11.71
CA THR A 80 -0.62 11.65 -10.45
C THR A 80 -2.07 11.22 -10.19
N ALA A 81 -2.81 10.80 -11.22
CA ALA A 81 -4.21 10.39 -11.12
C ALA A 81 -4.40 8.85 -11.18
N GLY A 82 -3.36 8.10 -11.53
CA GLY A 82 -3.43 6.65 -11.74
C GLY A 82 -2.63 6.21 -12.95
N THR A 83 -3.06 5.11 -13.58
CA THR A 83 -2.36 4.52 -14.73
C THR A 83 -2.90 5.06 -16.04
N TYR A 84 -2.02 5.54 -16.92
CA TYR A 84 -2.40 6.07 -18.22
C TYR A 84 -1.85 5.21 -19.36
N PHE A 85 -2.72 4.85 -20.29
CA PHE A 85 -2.39 4.08 -21.50
C PHE A 85 -2.40 5.01 -22.71
N SER A 86 -1.31 4.98 -23.47
CA SER A 86 -1.15 5.84 -24.63
C SER A 86 -0.18 5.26 -25.64
N ASP A 87 -0.49 5.44 -26.92
CA ASP A 87 0.42 5.08 -28.01
C ASP A 87 1.50 6.15 -28.23
N MET A 88 1.31 7.35 -27.65
CA MET A 88 2.33 8.41 -27.62
C MET A 88 3.42 8.12 -26.60
N LYS A 89 4.68 8.34 -27.00
CA LYS A 89 5.86 8.27 -26.14
C LYS A 89 5.98 9.50 -25.23
N LEU A 90 5.57 9.37 -23.98
CA LEU A 90 5.66 10.38 -22.93
C LEU A 90 6.91 10.22 -22.07
N LYS A 91 7.29 11.30 -21.39
CA LYS A 91 8.44 11.39 -20.49
C LYS A 91 8.00 11.84 -19.08
N PRO A 92 8.72 11.42 -18.02
CA PRO A 92 8.51 11.97 -16.68
C PRO A 92 8.54 13.51 -16.66
N GLY A 93 7.53 14.10 -16.03
CA GLY A 93 7.29 15.55 -15.97
C GLY A 93 6.49 16.15 -17.12
N ASP A 94 6.04 15.33 -18.09
CA ASP A 94 5.01 15.76 -19.04
C ASP A 94 3.66 15.88 -18.32
N MET A 95 3.04 17.04 -18.40
CA MET A 95 1.66 17.29 -17.97
C MET A 95 0.74 17.10 -19.18
N LEU A 96 -0.22 16.20 -19.04
CA LEU A 96 -1.28 16.02 -20.03
C LEU A 96 -2.50 16.79 -19.55
N ALA A 97 -3.12 17.58 -20.43
CA ALA A 97 -4.37 18.28 -20.15
C ALA A 97 -5.41 17.96 -21.22
N GLY A 98 -6.61 17.51 -20.86
CA GLY A 98 -7.60 17.11 -21.84
C GLY A 98 -8.81 16.39 -21.26
N LYS A 99 -9.56 15.74 -22.16
CA LYS A 99 -10.66 14.85 -21.79
C LYS A 99 -10.15 13.43 -21.72
N PHE A 100 -10.08 12.89 -20.51
CA PHE A 100 -9.67 11.52 -20.27
C PHE A 100 -10.87 10.62 -20.01
N VAL A 101 -10.85 9.42 -20.57
CA VAL A 101 -11.86 8.39 -20.28
C VAL A 101 -11.31 7.54 -19.14
N GLN A 102 -11.97 7.61 -17.99
CA GLN A 102 -11.63 6.81 -16.82
C GLN A 102 -12.38 5.48 -16.88
N LYS A 103 -11.64 4.39 -16.78
CA LYS A 103 -12.17 3.04 -16.59
C LYS A 103 -11.70 2.55 -15.22
N MET A 104 -12.65 2.37 -14.31
CA MET A 104 -12.34 1.85 -12.98
C MET A 104 -12.16 0.34 -13.06
N THR A 105 -11.01 -0.16 -12.61
CA THR A 105 -10.79 -1.61 -12.51
C THR A 105 -11.51 -2.18 -11.28
N LYS A 106 -11.76 -3.50 -11.26
CA LYS A 106 -12.33 -4.23 -10.11
C LYS A 106 -11.52 -4.03 -8.81
N TYR A 107 -10.27 -3.56 -8.92
CA TYR A 107 -9.35 -3.30 -7.82
C TYR A 107 -9.23 -1.82 -7.46
N GLY A 108 -10.09 -0.95 -7.99
CA GLY A 108 -10.11 0.48 -7.65
C GLY A 108 -8.97 1.30 -8.26
N VAL A 109 -8.18 0.74 -9.19
CA VAL A 109 -7.18 1.50 -9.94
C VAL A 109 -7.87 2.21 -11.10
N ASN A 110 -7.69 3.53 -11.17
CA ASN A 110 -8.17 4.35 -12.27
C ASN A 110 -7.26 4.18 -13.47
N ILE A 111 -7.80 3.60 -14.54
CA ILE A 111 -7.13 3.52 -15.83
C ILE A 111 -7.66 4.63 -16.72
N TYR A 112 -6.77 5.44 -17.27
CA TYR A 112 -7.09 6.50 -18.22
C TYR A 112 -6.61 6.12 -19.62
N SER A 113 -7.45 6.28 -20.63
CA SER A 113 -7.08 6.04 -22.04
C SER A 113 -6.99 7.33 -22.86
N SER A 114 -6.20 7.27 -23.94
CA SER A 114 -5.95 8.36 -24.88
C SER A 114 -7.24 8.95 -25.47
N GLY A 115 -7.55 10.19 -25.09
CA GLY A 115 -8.55 11.06 -25.72
C GLY A 115 -7.86 12.25 -26.39
N ARG A 116 -8.60 13.34 -26.68
CA ARG A 116 -7.97 14.61 -27.11
C ARG A 116 -7.23 15.25 -25.93
N ASN A 117 -5.90 15.19 -25.98
CA ASN A 117 -5.02 15.61 -24.91
C ASN A 117 -3.95 16.57 -25.44
N TYR A 118 -3.70 17.63 -24.69
CA TYR A 118 -2.59 18.57 -24.88
C TYR A 118 -1.44 18.17 -23.97
N ARG A 119 -0.21 18.32 -24.48
CA ARG A 119 1.02 18.00 -23.74
C ARG A 119 1.77 19.29 -23.43
N PHE A 120 2.09 19.47 -22.16
CA PHE A 120 2.95 20.55 -21.67
C PHE A 120 4.10 19.95 -20.88
N ARG A 121 5.33 20.39 -21.11
CA ARG A 121 6.47 19.91 -20.33
C ARG A 121 6.75 20.85 -19.18
N LEU A 122 6.81 20.32 -17.95
CA LEU A 122 7.20 21.09 -16.77
C LEU A 122 8.70 20.84 -16.50
N PRO A 123 9.61 21.73 -16.93
CA PRO A 123 11.05 21.45 -16.93
C PRO A 123 11.60 21.19 -15.53
N LEU A 124 11.20 21.96 -14.51
CA LEU A 124 11.63 21.74 -13.13
C LEU A 124 11.17 20.38 -12.58
N VAL A 125 9.91 20.02 -12.80
CA VAL A 125 9.35 18.73 -12.35
C VAL A 125 10.04 17.58 -13.09
N SER A 126 10.23 17.71 -14.40
CA SER A 126 10.92 16.72 -15.23
C SER A 126 12.34 16.49 -14.71
N ASN A 127 13.11 17.55 -14.48
CA ASN A 127 14.48 17.46 -13.98
C ASN A 127 14.55 16.78 -12.61
N LEU A 128 13.62 17.10 -11.69
CA LEU A 128 13.56 16.46 -10.38
C LEU A 128 13.23 14.97 -10.47
N LEU A 129 12.29 14.58 -11.33
CA LEU A 129 11.94 13.17 -11.54
C LEU A 129 13.09 12.38 -12.17
N TYR A 130 13.82 12.98 -13.13
CA TYR A 130 15.03 12.37 -13.69
C TYR A 130 16.16 12.26 -12.67
N LEU A 131 16.38 13.32 -11.86
CA LEU A 131 17.37 13.32 -10.80
C LEU A 131 17.06 12.22 -9.77
N ARG A 132 15.80 12.14 -9.31
CA ARG A 132 15.29 11.09 -8.43
C ARG A 132 15.60 9.71 -8.99
N LYS A 133 15.22 9.45 -10.25
CA LYS A 133 15.46 8.15 -10.89
C LYS A 133 16.95 7.79 -10.97
N ASN A 134 17.78 8.74 -11.40
CA ASN A 134 19.23 8.55 -11.49
C ASN A 134 19.86 8.26 -10.11
N LEU A 135 19.43 8.98 -9.07
CA LEU A 135 19.91 8.76 -7.70
C LEU A 135 19.45 7.41 -7.15
N SER A 136 18.22 6.98 -7.46
CA SER A 136 17.67 5.68 -7.06
C SER A 136 18.46 4.53 -7.68
N GLU A 137 18.69 4.59 -9.00
CA GLU A 137 19.50 3.60 -9.72
C GLU A 137 20.94 3.59 -9.21
N LYS A 138 21.58 4.76 -9.08
CA LYS A 138 22.95 4.87 -8.56
C LYS A 138 23.09 4.27 -7.16
N LEU A 139 22.17 4.58 -6.25
CA LEU A 139 22.21 4.03 -4.89
C LEU A 139 22.07 2.52 -4.94
N TYR A 140 21.11 2.00 -5.70
CA TYR A 140 20.87 0.56 -5.80
C TYR A 140 22.08 -0.20 -6.37
N TYR A 141 22.66 0.26 -7.47
CA TYR A 141 23.83 -0.40 -8.06
C TYR A 141 25.10 -0.23 -7.22
N ALA A 142 25.37 0.96 -6.69
CA ALA A 142 26.53 1.20 -5.82
C ALA A 142 26.45 0.41 -4.50
N SER A 143 25.22 0.13 -4.02
CA SER A 143 24.97 -0.69 -2.83
C SER A 143 25.19 -2.19 -3.04
N GLY A 144 25.46 -2.63 -4.28
CA GLY A 144 25.49 -4.05 -4.62
C GLY A 144 24.09 -4.69 -4.56
N LEU A 145 23.06 -3.96 -5.02
CA LEU A 145 21.65 -4.40 -5.10
C LEU A 145 20.97 -4.60 -3.73
N LYS A 146 21.39 -3.85 -2.71
CA LYS A 146 20.93 -4.02 -1.31
C LYS A 146 20.18 -2.83 -0.72
N ALA A 147 20.16 -1.67 -1.39
CA ALA A 147 19.57 -0.43 -0.87
C ALA A 147 18.09 -0.21 -1.28
N GLY A 148 17.33 -1.29 -1.46
CA GLY A 148 15.95 -1.25 -1.97
C GLY A 148 14.96 -0.59 -1.00
N LEU A 149 15.10 -0.85 0.31
CA LEU A 149 14.28 -0.23 1.35
C LEU A 149 14.60 1.26 1.46
N THR A 150 15.88 1.65 1.44
CA THR A 150 16.26 3.07 1.49
C THR A 150 15.71 3.84 0.28
N ASN A 151 15.77 3.26 -0.93
CA ASN A 151 15.14 3.84 -2.12
C ASN A 151 13.64 4.03 -1.95
N ALA A 152 12.94 3.04 -1.39
CA ALA A 152 11.51 3.13 -1.13
C ALA A 152 11.16 4.23 -0.12
N LEU A 153 11.95 4.39 0.95
CA LEU A 153 11.69 5.35 2.03
C LEU A 153 12.04 6.79 1.64
N VAL A 154 13.11 7.02 0.87
CA VAL A 154 13.61 8.37 0.57
C VAL A 154 13.10 8.87 -0.78
N MET A 155 13.18 8.04 -1.80
CA MET A 155 12.82 8.40 -3.17
C MET A 155 11.42 7.91 -3.56
N GLY A 156 10.79 7.04 -2.77
CA GLY A 156 9.45 6.54 -3.04
C GLY A 156 9.43 5.50 -4.16
N ASP A 157 10.60 4.99 -4.50
CA ASP A 157 10.82 4.00 -5.55
C ASP A 157 10.90 2.61 -4.93
N LYS A 158 9.82 1.83 -5.11
CA LYS A 158 9.69 0.48 -4.55
C LYS A 158 10.15 -0.60 -5.52
N ASN A 159 10.54 -0.25 -6.74
CA ASN A 159 10.89 -1.23 -7.78
C ASN A 159 12.09 -2.09 -7.40
N PHE A 160 12.96 -1.57 -6.52
CA PHE A 160 14.16 -2.23 -6.03
C PHE A 160 13.95 -3.01 -4.72
N LEU A 161 12.74 -3.01 -4.15
CA LEU A 161 12.44 -3.74 -2.93
C LEU A 161 11.71 -5.05 -3.26
N PRO A 162 12.29 -6.23 -2.98
CA PRO A 162 11.63 -7.50 -3.22
C PRO A 162 10.27 -7.63 -2.53
N ASP A 163 9.30 -8.23 -3.22
CA ASP A 163 7.96 -8.50 -2.68
C ASP A 163 7.98 -9.24 -1.34
N THR A 164 8.98 -10.09 -1.13
CA THR A 164 9.16 -10.83 0.14
C THR A 164 9.35 -9.91 1.34
N TRP A 165 9.97 -8.74 1.15
CA TRP A 165 10.10 -7.73 2.20
C TRP A 165 8.82 -6.91 2.38
N VAL A 166 8.17 -6.55 1.27
CA VAL A 166 6.84 -5.88 1.30
C VAL A 166 5.83 -6.71 2.08
N ASP A 167 5.87 -8.03 1.92
CA ASP A 167 5.01 -8.97 2.64
C ASP A 167 5.29 -8.99 4.15
N LYS A 168 6.57 -8.92 4.56
CA LYS A 168 6.91 -8.82 5.98
C LYS A 168 6.40 -7.52 6.59
N PHE A 169 6.54 -6.37 5.90
CA PHE A 169 5.92 -5.11 6.32
C PHE A 169 4.39 -5.23 6.45
N THR A 170 3.75 -5.96 5.55
CA THR A 170 2.29 -6.20 5.61
C THR A 170 1.90 -7.01 6.84
N VAL A 171 2.54 -8.17 7.04
CA VAL A 171 2.22 -9.09 8.14
C VAL A 171 2.48 -8.46 9.49
N THR A 172 3.59 -7.72 9.64
CA THR A 172 3.94 -7.01 10.88
C THR A 172 3.06 -5.78 11.16
N GLY A 173 2.17 -5.40 10.24
CA GLY A 173 1.34 -4.20 10.35
C GLY A 173 2.10 -2.88 10.09
N LEU A 174 3.28 -2.97 9.49
CA LEU A 174 4.21 -1.85 9.25
C LEU A 174 4.14 -1.26 7.83
N ASN A 175 3.19 -1.70 6.99
CA ASN A 175 3.02 -1.19 5.62
C ASN A 175 2.92 0.34 5.53
N HIS A 176 2.37 0.99 6.54
CA HIS A 176 2.27 2.44 6.62
C HIS A 176 3.63 3.14 6.74
N LEU A 177 4.68 2.45 7.21
CA LEU A 177 6.06 2.96 7.25
C LEU A 177 6.76 2.84 5.88
N LEU A 178 6.37 1.84 5.07
CA LEU A 178 6.92 1.63 3.73
C LEU A 178 6.40 2.66 2.70
N ALA A 179 5.29 3.31 3.00
CA ALA A 179 4.84 4.48 2.25
C ALA A 179 5.50 5.75 2.83
N ILE A 180 6.03 6.62 1.96
CA ILE A 180 6.52 7.94 2.40
C ILE A 180 5.35 8.69 3.04
N SER A 181 5.44 8.86 4.35
CA SER A 181 4.36 9.36 5.20
C SER A 181 4.67 10.75 5.76
N GLY A 182 3.75 11.30 6.55
CA GLY A 182 3.99 12.57 7.26
C GLY A 182 5.18 12.54 8.21
N LEU A 183 5.59 11.36 8.69
CA LEU A 183 6.82 11.19 9.47
C LEU A 183 8.05 11.59 8.65
N HIS A 184 8.13 11.16 7.39
CA HIS A 184 9.26 11.46 6.52
C HIS A 184 9.36 12.96 6.29
N VAL A 185 8.25 13.61 5.94
CA VAL A 185 8.17 15.07 5.77
C VAL A 185 8.54 15.81 7.07
N GLY A 186 8.08 15.31 8.22
CA GLY A 186 8.39 15.86 9.54
C GLY A 186 9.88 15.77 9.89
N ILE A 187 10.53 14.62 9.64
CA ILE A 187 11.97 14.43 9.86
C ILE A 187 12.77 15.38 8.97
N ILE A 188 12.42 15.50 7.68
CA ILE A 188 13.10 16.39 6.73
C ILE A 188 12.95 17.84 7.17
N LEU A 189 11.71 18.28 7.47
CA LEU A 189 11.46 19.64 7.95
C LEU A 189 12.22 19.92 9.24
N GLY A 190 12.16 19.01 10.22
CA GLY A 190 12.89 19.13 11.48
C GLY A 190 14.39 19.25 11.28
N GLY A 191 14.96 18.44 10.38
CA GLY A 191 16.37 18.50 9.99
C GLY A 191 16.74 19.85 9.36
N ILE A 192 15.94 20.36 8.43
CA ILE A 192 16.16 21.69 7.83
C ILE A 192 16.09 22.79 8.90
N LEU A 193 15.08 22.76 9.77
CA LEU A 193 14.93 23.76 10.84
C LEU A 193 16.06 23.70 11.87
N TRP A 194 16.60 22.51 12.12
CA TRP A 194 17.75 22.30 13.00
C TRP A 194 19.06 22.80 12.36
N LEU A 195 19.28 22.53 11.07
CA LEU A 195 20.43 23.08 10.33
C LEU A 195 20.38 24.61 10.29
N LEU A 196 19.18 25.20 10.15
CA LEU A 196 18.97 26.64 10.16
C LEU A 196 18.79 27.20 11.58
N SER A 197 19.23 26.47 12.62
CA SER A 197 19.02 26.85 14.02
C SER A 197 19.68 28.18 14.41
N PHE A 198 20.66 28.64 13.63
CA PHE A 198 21.30 29.94 13.77
C PHE A 198 20.44 31.12 13.29
N LEU A 199 19.31 30.89 12.60
CA LEU A 199 18.41 31.94 12.10
C LEU A 199 17.17 32.10 12.98
N HIS A 200 16.44 33.20 12.83
CA HIS A 200 15.12 33.39 13.45
C HIS A 200 14.08 32.43 12.84
N MET A 201 13.13 31.93 13.66
CA MET A 201 12.12 30.93 13.23
C MET A 201 11.33 31.32 11.97
N LYS A 202 10.95 32.59 11.82
CA LYS A 202 10.27 33.08 10.60
C LYS A 202 11.15 32.89 9.37
N LEU A 203 12.46 33.17 9.46
CA LEU A 203 13.38 32.98 8.34
C LEU A 203 13.64 31.49 8.05
N ARG A 204 13.75 30.65 9.10
CA ARG A 204 13.85 29.18 8.93
C ARG A 204 12.66 28.64 8.15
N PHE A 205 11.45 29.07 8.48
CA PHE A 205 10.25 28.66 7.76
C PHE A 205 10.23 29.15 6.31
N LEU A 206 10.63 30.41 6.05
CA LEU A 206 10.72 30.93 4.67
C LEU A 206 11.68 30.10 3.82
N ILE A 207 12.85 29.78 4.36
CA ILE A 207 13.87 29.00 3.66
C ILE A 207 13.42 27.54 3.46
N SER A 208 12.71 26.95 4.43
CA SER A 208 12.23 25.56 4.33
C SER A 208 11.09 25.34 3.32
N LEU A 209 10.33 26.39 3.01
CA LEU A 209 9.15 26.34 2.13
C LEU A 209 9.46 25.79 0.72
N PRO A 210 10.48 26.28 -0.02
CA PRO A 210 10.82 25.71 -1.33
C PRO A 210 11.22 24.24 -1.23
N PHE A 211 11.95 23.82 -0.20
CA PHE A 211 12.34 22.41 -0.03
C PHE A 211 11.11 21.50 0.12
N LEU A 212 10.12 21.91 0.94
CA LEU A 212 8.88 21.14 1.09
C LEU A 212 8.08 21.05 -0.21
N ILE A 213 8.01 22.14 -0.98
CA ILE A 213 7.32 22.16 -2.27
C ILE A 213 8.02 21.24 -3.28
N LEU A 214 9.36 21.28 -3.33
CA LEU A 214 10.17 20.46 -4.24
C LEU A 214 10.21 18.98 -3.82
N LEU A 215 9.97 18.67 -2.54
CA LEU A 215 9.88 17.30 -2.05
C LEU A 215 8.72 16.52 -2.68
N VAL A 216 7.62 17.20 -3.03
CA VAL A 216 6.44 16.57 -3.65
C VAL A 216 6.79 15.90 -4.99
N PRO A 217 7.30 16.62 -6.02
CA PRO A 217 7.71 15.98 -7.27
C PRO A 217 8.91 15.04 -7.07
N PHE A 218 9.84 15.36 -6.15
CA PHE A 218 11.00 14.50 -5.89
C PHE A 218 10.62 13.11 -5.36
N THR A 219 9.54 13.00 -4.58
CA THR A 219 9.03 11.70 -4.09
C THR A 219 8.09 11.00 -5.09
N GLY A 220 7.87 11.59 -6.27
CA GLY A 220 6.95 11.05 -7.29
C GLY A 220 5.48 11.34 -6.98
N PHE A 221 5.17 12.51 -6.41
CA PHE A 221 3.80 12.98 -6.14
C PHE A 221 2.97 12.03 -5.25
N LYS A 222 3.59 11.37 -4.27
CA LYS A 222 2.84 10.50 -3.34
C LYS A 222 1.81 11.32 -2.56
N ILE A 223 0.55 10.89 -2.58
CA ILE A 223 -0.59 11.60 -2.00
C ILE A 223 -0.36 11.89 -0.50
N THR A 224 0.24 10.96 0.21
CA THR A 224 0.62 11.09 1.63
C THR A 224 1.63 12.21 1.86
N VAL A 225 2.59 12.43 0.95
CA VAL A 225 3.57 13.52 1.01
C VAL A 225 2.89 14.85 0.71
N ILE A 226 2.05 14.92 -0.32
CA ILE A 226 1.26 16.12 -0.65
C ILE A 226 0.47 16.59 0.57
N ARG A 227 -0.23 15.66 1.24
CA ARG A 227 -1.02 15.97 2.44
C ARG A 227 -0.16 16.49 3.58
N ALA A 228 0.97 15.85 3.84
CA ALA A 228 1.88 16.25 4.90
C ALA A 228 2.52 17.63 4.63
N VAL A 229 2.94 17.90 3.38
CA VAL A 229 3.48 19.20 2.99
C VAL A 229 2.42 20.29 3.12
N LEU A 230 1.21 20.08 2.63
CA LEU A 230 0.11 21.04 2.78
C LEU A 230 -0.24 21.30 4.24
N PHE A 231 -0.26 20.26 5.08
CA PHE A 231 -0.46 20.43 6.52
C PHE A 231 0.67 21.25 7.16
N ALA A 232 1.93 20.97 6.81
CA ALA A 232 3.08 21.76 7.26
C ALA A 232 2.96 23.24 6.83
N LEU A 233 2.56 23.50 5.58
CA LEU A 233 2.33 24.85 5.07
C LEU A 233 1.22 25.59 5.85
N ILE A 234 0.14 24.90 6.23
CA ILE A 234 -0.92 25.48 7.06
C ILE A 234 -0.37 25.87 8.45
N VAL A 235 0.39 24.98 9.08
CA VAL A 235 1.00 25.24 10.41
C VAL A 235 1.99 26.40 10.34
N MET A 236 2.88 26.39 9.33
CA MET A 236 3.85 27.46 9.12
C MET A 236 3.16 28.79 8.84
N SER A 237 2.10 28.81 8.02
CA SER A 237 1.32 30.02 7.74
C SER A 237 0.66 30.56 9.00
N ALA A 238 0.07 29.69 9.82
CA ALA A 238 -0.53 30.10 11.08
C ALA A 238 0.51 30.73 12.02
N TYR A 239 1.74 30.22 12.04
CA TYR A 239 2.85 30.83 12.78
C TYR A 239 3.27 32.18 12.19
N PHE A 240 3.42 32.29 10.85
CA PHE A 240 3.80 33.55 10.20
C PHE A 240 2.82 34.70 10.45
N PHE A 241 1.53 34.38 10.42
CA PHE A 241 0.44 35.33 10.64
C PHE A 241 0.06 35.46 12.12
N ASP A 242 0.86 34.89 13.03
CA ASP A 242 0.66 34.95 14.48
C ASP A 242 -0.77 34.56 14.91
N VAL A 243 -1.35 33.58 14.19
CA VAL A 243 -2.73 33.12 14.41
C VAL A 243 -2.74 32.18 15.61
N LYS A 244 -3.29 32.67 16.73
CA LYS A 244 -3.54 31.85 17.93
C LYS A 244 -4.62 30.81 17.64
N THR A 245 -4.24 29.59 17.27
CA THR A 245 -5.17 28.47 17.06
C THR A 245 -4.70 27.21 17.77
N ASP A 246 -5.64 26.36 18.16
CA ASP A 246 -5.36 25.02 18.69
C ASP A 246 -5.21 24.03 17.51
N LEU A 247 -4.35 23.03 17.69
CA LEU A 247 -4.07 21.95 16.76
C LEU A 247 -5.37 21.26 16.29
N LYS A 248 -6.36 21.12 17.17
CA LYS A 248 -7.71 20.60 16.84
C LYS A 248 -8.38 21.38 15.72
N LYS A 249 -8.33 22.71 15.80
CA LYS A 249 -8.94 23.59 14.80
C LYS A 249 -8.11 23.57 13.50
N MET A 250 -6.78 23.47 13.59
CA MET A 250 -5.94 23.34 12.40
C MET A 250 -6.25 22.08 11.59
N ILE A 251 -6.51 20.95 12.25
CA ILE A 251 -6.84 19.69 11.56
C ILE A 251 -8.20 19.78 10.87
N LEU A 252 -9.23 20.28 11.56
CA LEU A 252 -10.56 20.47 10.96
C LEU A 252 -10.51 21.46 9.79
N PHE A 253 -9.72 22.53 9.94
CA PHE A 253 -9.49 23.50 8.88
C PHE A 253 -8.81 22.85 7.68
N ALA A 254 -7.72 22.11 7.88
CA ALA A 254 -7.02 21.41 6.81
C ALA A 254 -7.95 20.43 6.10
N ALA A 255 -8.68 19.59 6.84
CA ALA A 255 -9.64 18.63 6.29
C ALA A 255 -10.70 19.34 5.41
N GLY A 256 -11.25 20.46 5.90
CA GLY A 256 -12.19 21.26 5.13
C GLY A 256 -11.59 21.84 3.85
N VAL A 257 -10.36 22.37 3.91
CA VAL A 257 -9.65 22.86 2.70
C VAL A 257 -9.43 21.74 1.69
N PHE A 258 -9.03 20.55 2.12
CA PHE A 258 -8.89 19.40 1.24
C PHE A 258 -10.19 19.01 0.56
N MET A 259 -11.31 19.01 1.31
CA MET A 259 -12.65 18.75 0.77
C MET A 259 -13.12 19.80 -0.24
N LEU A 260 -12.72 21.07 -0.07
CA LEU A 260 -13.03 22.11 -1.07
C LEU A 260 -12.19 21.97 -2.34
N VAL A 261 -10.97 21.46 -2.20
CA VAL A 261 -10.00 21.32 -3.29
C VAL A 261 -10.30 20.09 -4.15
N ASP A 262 -10.69 18.98 -3.52
CA ASP A 262 -10.96 17.72 -4.20
C ASP A 262 -12.35 17.17 -3.77
N PRO A 263 -13.36 17.21 -4.67
CA PRO A 263 -14.73 16.78 -4.37
C PRO A 263 -14.89 15.28 -4.11
N GLY A 264 -13.92 14.45 -4.50
CA GLY A 264 -13.95 13.01 -4.30
C GLY A 264 -13.17 12.54 -3.08
N ILE A 265 -12.50 13.44 -2.36
CA ILE A 265 -11.47 13.07 -1.40
C ILE A 265 -12.01 12.30 -0.19
N THR A 266 -13.29 12.47 0.13
CA THR A 266 -13.96 11.74 1.22
C THR A 266 -14.10 10.24 0.93
N GLY A 267 -14.10 9.85 -0.34
CA GLY A 267 -14.06 8.45 -0.77
C GLY A 267 -12.66 7.84 -0.82
N ASP A 268 -11.60 8.65 -0.72
CA ASP A 268 -10.23 8.13 -0.71
C ASP A 268 -9.88 7.54 0.65
N ILE A 269 -9.63 6.23 0.67
CA ILE A 269 -9.19 5.50 1.86
C ILE A 269 -7.94 6.10 2.49
N SER A 270 -7.00 6.61 1.69
CA SER A 270 -5.77 7.22 2.19
C SER A 270 -6.06 8.53 2.93
N PHE A 271 -7.13 9.25 2.56
CA PHE A 271 -7.56 10.48 3.23
C PHE A 271 -8.17 10.12 4.58
N LEU A 272 -9.11 9.18 4.58
CA LEU A 272 -9.78 8.68 5.78
C LEU A 272 -8.77 8.17 6.82
N LEU A 273 -7.80 7.35 6.41
CA LEU A 273 -6.77 6.82 7.32
C LEU A 273 -5.89 7.93 7.90
N SER A 274 -5.41 8.85 7.05
CA SER A 274 -4.51 9.93 7.49
C SER A 274 -5.20 10.87 8.49
N PHE A 275 -6.39 11.38 8.14
CA PHE A 275 -7.11 12.31 9.00
C PHE A 275 -7.68 11.63 10.25
N SER A 276 -8.09 10.37 10.18
CA SER A 276 -8.54 9.61 11.37
C SER A 276 -7.40 9.37 12.35
N ALA A 277 -6.20 9.01 11.87
CA ALA A 277 -5.03 8.86 12.72
C ALA A 277 -4.69 10.18 13.45
N VAL A 278 -4.57 11.28 12.71
CA VAL A 278 -4.22 12.59 13.28
C VAL A 278 -5.32 13.10 14.20
N PHE A 279 -6.60 12.90 13.85
CA PHE A 279 -7.73 13.22 14.72
C PHE A 279 -7.64 12.45 16.04
N GLY A 280 -7.43 11.13 15.98
CA GLY A 280 -7.27 10.28 17.17
C GLY A 280 -6.12 10.74 18.06
N ILE A 281 -4.95 11.00 17.49
CA ILE A 281 -3.78 11.52 18.23
C ILE A 281 -4.14 12.83 18.95
N VAL A 282 -4.69 13.82 18.24
CA VAL A 282 -4.87 15.17 18.79
C VAL A 282 -6.09 15.30 19.72
N TYR A 283 -7.15 14.55 19.47
CA TYR A 283 -8.32 14.58 20.34
C TYR A 283 -8.16 13.71 21.58
N PHE A 284 -7.46 12.58 21.46
CA PHE A 284 -7.36 11.58 22.52
C PHE A 284 -6.13 11.75 23.41
N LEU A 285 -5.01 12.22 22.85
CA LEU A 285 -3.84 12.57 23.64
C LEU A 285 -3.94 14.05 24.03
N ARG A 286 -4.49 14.32 25.22
CA ARG A 286 -4.67 15.68 25.71
C ARG A 286 -3.61 16.09 26.74
N ASN A 287 -2.91 17.16 26.37
CA ASN A 287 -2.49 18.33 27.15
C ASN A 287 -1.01 18.47 27.55
N LYS A 288 -0.50 19.70 27.34
CA LYS A 288 0.84 20.22 27.69
C LYS A 288 1.28 19.99 29.15
N ARG A 289 0.36 19.65 30.06
CA ARG A 289 0.65 19.41 31.49
C ARG A 289 1.33 18.06 31.76
N ASP A 290 1.22 17.09 30.85
CA ASP A 290 1.94 15.82 30.98
C ASP A 290 3.44 15.97 30.65
N ILE A 291 3.86 17.11 30.09
CA ILE A 291 5.27 17.41 29.80
C ILE A 291 6.04 17.73 31.08
N GLU A 292 5.38 18.21 32.13
CA GLU A 292 6.02 18.57 33.40
C GLU A 292 6.23 17.36 34.32
N ASN A 293 5.46 16.27 34.15
CA ASN A 293 5.61 15.01 34.89
C ASN A 293 6.16 13.89 33.99
N ARG A 294 7.32 14.11 33.37
CA ARG A 294 8.02 13.03 32.64
C ARG A 294 8.57 12.01 33.64
N GLY A 295 7.79 10.96 33.89
CA GLY A 295 8.30 9.77 34.55
C GLY A 295 9.48 9.16 33.79
N LYS A 296 10.28 8.33 34.48
CA LYS A 296 11.53 7.71 33.97
C LYS A 296 11.41 6.98 32.62
N PHE A 297 10.20 6.64 32.17
CA PHE A 297 9.89 5.90 30.94
C PHE A 297 9.15 6.71 29.86
N SER A 298 9.16 8.05 29.93
CA SER A 298 8.42 8.91 28.98
C SER A 298 8.83 8.68 27.52
N TRP A 299 10.07 8.26 27.26
CA TRP A 299 10.60 7.98 25.93
C TRP A 299 9.89 6.82 25.20
N LEU A 300 9.32 5.86 25.94
CA LEU A 300 8.57 4.73 25.39
C LEU A 300 7.06 4.92 25.50
N GLN A 301 6.60 5.55 26.59
CA GLN A 301 5.18 5.75 26.86
C GLN A 301 4.51 6.67 25.83
N GLU A 302 5.17 7.75 25.41
CA GLU A 302 4.57 8.70 24.46
C GLU A 302 4.40 8.11 23.05
N PRO A 303 5.40 7.46 22.44
CA PRO A 303 5.22 6.77 21.15
C PRO A 303 4.13 5.68 21.20
N LEU A 304 4.05 4.92 22.30
CA LEU A 304 3.01 3.90 22.47
C LEU A 304 1.62 4.53 22.52
N LYS A 305 1.42 5.59 23.32
CA LYS A 305 0.14 6.33 23.38
C LYS A 305 -0.27 6.85 22.00
N VAL A 306 0.67 7.43 21.25
CA VAL A 306 0.47 7.90 19.87
C VAL A 306 0.08 6.76 18.95
N GLY A 307 0.82 5.65 18.98
CA GLY A 307 0.56 4.47 18.15
C GLY A 307 -0.79 3.84 18.44
N VAL A 308 -1.17 3.68 19.72
CA VAL A 308 -2.50 3.17 20.10
C VAL A 308 -3.58 4.13 19.61
N ALA A 309 -3.46 5.44 19.88
CA ALA A 309 -4.46 6.42 19.46
C ALA A 309 -4.66 6.41 17.93
N ALA A 310 -3.57 6.39 17.15
CA ALA A 310 -3.66 6.30 15.69
C ALA A 310 -4.33 4.99 15.25
N THR A 311 -3.95 3.86 15.86
CA THR A 311 -4.43 2.53 15.48
C THR A 311 -5.91 2.34 15.82
N VAL A 312 -6.36 2.79 17.00
CA VAL A 312 -7.78 2.76 17.40
C VAL A 312 -8.63 3.42 16.31
N PHE A 313 -8.27 4.63 15.88
CA PHE A 313 -9.04 5.42 14.93
C PHE A 313 -8.91 4.98 13.47
N THR A 314 -7.85 4.26 13.11
CA THR A 314 -7.65 3.75 11.74
C THR A 314 -8.13 2.31 11.57
N SER A 315 -8.14 1.51 12.63
CA SER A 315 -8.48 0.09 12.59
C SER A 315 -9.84 -0.25 11.96
N PRO A 316 -10.95 0.51 12.16
CA PRO A 316 -12.22 0.15 11.53
C PRO A 316 -12.14 0.25 10.00
N PHE A 317 -11.46 1.28 9.50
CA PHE A 317 -11.23 1.47 8.06
C PHE A 317 -10.31 0.38 7.51
N ILE A 318 -9.24 0.05 8.23
CA ILE A 318 -8.31 -1.00 7.82
C ILE A 318 -9.03 -2.35 7.71
N LEU A 319 -9.81 -2.72 8.72
CA LEU A 319 -10.58 -3.97 8.74
C LEU A 319 -11.66 -4.02 7.67
N TYR A 320 -12.35 -2.91 7.41
CA TYR A 320 -13.42 -2.87 6.41
C TYR A 320 -12.88 -2.92 4.97
N TYR A 321 -11.84 -2.14 4.66
CA TYR A 321 -11.31 -2.01 3.29
C TYR A 321 -10.29 -3.09 2.94
N PHE A 322 -9.35 -3.41 3.84
CA PHE A 322 -8.25 -4.34 3.55
C PHE A 322 -8.48 -5.72 4.15
N GLY A 323 -9.31 -5.83 5.19
CA GLY A 323 -9.60 -7.11 5.85
C GLY A 323 -8.39 -7.76 6.51
N ASN A 324 -7.31 -7.00 6.76
CA ASN A 324 -6.10 -7.48 7.39
C ASN A 324 -5.70 -6.57 8.56
N PHE A 325 -5.32 -7.15 9.69
CA PHE A 325 -4.91 -6.37 10.85
C PHE A 325 -3.94 -7.16 11.72
N ASN A 326 -2.91 -6.49 12.24
CA ASN A 326 -2.00 -7.05 13.23
C ASN A 326 -2.10 -6.22 14.51
N TYR A 327 -2.49 -6.84 15.61
CA TYR A 327 -2.59 -6.18 16.92
C TYR A 327 -1.24 -5.72 17.45
N MET A 328 -0.16 -6.41 17.08
CA MET A 328 1.21 -6.04 17.41
C MET A 328 1.73 -4.87 16.56
N SER A 329 0.95 -4.35 15.61
CA SER A 329 1.35 -3.20 14.77
C SER A 329 1.84 -2.01 15.59
N VAL A 330 1.16 -1.67 16.69
CA VAL A 330 1.55 -0.55 17.57
C VAL A 330 2.96 -0.77 18.14
N LEU A 331 3.21 -1.96 18.70
CA LEU A 331 4.49 -2.28 19.31
C LEU A 331 5.59 -2.38 18.24
N ASN A 332 5.31 -3.05 17.14
CA ASN A 332 6.20 -3.15 16.00
C ASN A 332 6.57 -1.77 15.46
N THR A 333 5.62 -0.84 15.37
CA THR A 333 5.86 0.53 14.90
C THR A 333 6.81 1.24 15.86
N VAL A 334 6.56 1.20 17.17
CA VAL A 334 7.45 1.83 18.16
C VAL A 334 8.87 1.25 18.10
N LEU A 335 9.00 -0.06 17.93
CA LEU A 335 10.29 -0.72 17.80
C LEU A 335 11.00 -0.39 16.49
N MET A 336 10.29 -0.30 15.36
CA MET A 336 10.90 -0.03 14.05
C MET A 336 11.16 1.45 13.75
N LEU A 337 10.42 2.35 14.40
CA LEU A 337 10.52 3.80 14.15
C LEU A 337 11.95 4.35 14.25
N PRO A 338 12.78 4.00 15.27
CA PRO A 338 14.17 4.46 15.34
C PRO A 338 15.00 4.04 14.13
N PHE A 339 14.88 2.79 13.70
CA PHE A 339 15.61 2.24 12.55
C PHE A 339 15.18 2.91 11.24
N ILE A 340 13.87 3.05 11.02
CA ILE A 340 13.34 3.74 9.84
C ILE A 340 13.76 5.21 9.83
N SER A 341 13.76 5.89 10.98
CA SER A 341 14.18 7.29 11.08
C SER A 341 15.66 7.48 10.75
N VAL A 342 16.54 6.60 11.24
CA VAL A 342 17.97 6.63 10.91
C VAL A 342 18.19 6.33 9.42
N LEU A 343 17.49 5.36 8.84
CA LEU A 343 17.56 5.10 7.39
C LEU A 343 17.12 6.30 6.55
N ILE A 344 16.04 6.97 6.96
CA ILE A 344 15.58 8.20 6.30
C ILE A 344 16.67 9.26 6.33
N ILE A 345 17.27 9.51 7.51
CA ILE A 345 18.35 10.49 7.66
C ILE A 345 19.55 10.12 6.78
N LEU A 346 20.04 8.88 6.84
CA LEU A 346 21.16 8.41 6.03
C LEU A 346 20.88 8.52 4.54
N GLY A 347 19.69 8.14 4.09
CA GLY A 347 19.31 8.21 2.68
C GLY A 347 19.10 9.63 2.18
N PHE A 348 18.59 10.56 3.00
CA PHE A 348 18.58 11.99 2.65
C PHE A 348 19.98 12.59 2.62
N SER A 349 20.84 12.23 3.58
CA SER A 349 22.24 12.64 3.56
C SER A 349 22.99 12.11 2.34
N TYR A 350 22.65 10.91 1.86
CA TYR A 350 23.22 10.34 0.62
C TYR A 350 22.95 11.23 -0.60
N LEU A 351 21.83 11.95 -0.64
CA LEU A 351 21.53 12.89 -1.73
C LEU A 351 22.53 14.07 -1.80
N ILE A 352 23.19 14.38 -0.68
CA ILE A 352 24.18 15.46 -0.57
C ILE A 352 25.58 14.89 -0.79
N ILE A 353 25.91 13.75 -0.16
CA ILE A 353 27.26 13.17 -0.17
C ILE A 353 27.22 11.67 -0.55
N PRO A 354 26.99 11.33 -1.84
CA PRO A 354 26.83 9.94 -2.27
C PRO A 354 28.04 9.06 -1.98
N SER A 355 29.25 9.57 -2.21
CA SER A 355 30.50 8.79 -2.16
C SER A 355 30.81 8.17 -0.80
N LEU A 356 30.41 8.84 0.30
CA LEU A 356 30.71 8.41 1.67
C LEU A 356 29.59 7.57 2.29
N LEU A 357 28.35 7.71 1.81
CA LEU A 357 27.17 7.21 2.52
C LEU A 357 26.62 5.88 2.00
N VAL A 358 27.07 5.38 0.85
CA VAL A 358 26.64 4.06 0.33
C VAL A 358 26.89 2.94 1.34
N LYS A 359 28.11 2.85 1.90
CA LYS A 359 28.47 1.78 2.86
C LYS A 359 27.63 1.85 4.15
N PRO A 360 27.53 3.01 4.86
CA PRO A 360 26.64 3.15 6.01
C PRO A 360 25.18 2.79 5.72
N VAL A 361 24.64 3.23 4.58
CA VAL A 361 23.27 2.91 4.16
C VAL A 361 23.08 1.40 4.05
N VAL A 362 23.98 0.69 3.38
CA VAL A 362 23.89 -0.77 3.20
C VAL A 362 23.96 -1.53 4.52
N VAL A 363 24.92 -1.17 5.37
CA VAL A 363 25.10 -1.84 6.67
C VAL A 363 23.84 -1.66 7.52
N PHE A 364 23.33 -0.42 7.59
CA PHE A 364 22.18 -0.12 8.43
C PHE A 364 20.87 -0.63 7.85
N GLU A 365 20.72 -0.69 6.52
CA GLU A 365 19.57 -1.30 5.87
C GLU A 365 19.49 -2.80 6.15
N ASN A 366 20.60 -3.53 5.98
CA ASN A 366 20.63 -4.96 6.31
C ASN A 366 20.27 -5.21 7.77
N PHE A 367 20.80 -4.39 8.68
CA PHE A 367 20.46 -4.47 10.10
C PHE A 367 18.95 -4.22 10.34
N THR A 368 18.39 -3.17 9.71
CA THR A 368 16.96 -2.87 9.79
C THR A 368 16.09 -4.01 9.26
N LEU A 369 16.49 -4.63 8.15
CA LEU A 369 15.79 -5.77 7.55
C LEU A 369 15.86 -7.01 8.44
N GLU A 370 16.96 -7.23 9.16
CA GLU A 370 17.05 -8.34 10.12
C GLU A 370 16.16 -8.10 11.35
N VAL A 371 16.09 -6.87 11.86
CA VAL A 371 15.14 -6.51 12.92
C VAL A 371 13.70 -6.75 12.45
N LEU A 372 13.35 -6.33 11.23
CA LEU A 372 12.04 -6.62 10.65
C LEU A 372 11.78 -8.13 10.54
N ASN A 373 12.79 -8.93 10.17
CA ASN A 373 12.70 -10.39 10.08
C ASN A 373 12.42 -11.03 11.45
N LEU A 374 13.06 -10.53 12.51
CA LEU A 374 12.80 -10.95 13.89
C LEU A 374 11.38 -10.60 14.34
N LEU A 375 10.93 -9.35 14.11
CA LEU A 375 9.57 -8.91 14.42
C LEU A 375 8.53 -9.73 13.66
N TYR A 376 8.79 -10.02 12.39
CA TYR A 376 7.92 -10.87 11.59
C TYR A 376 7.78 -12.27 12.19
N LYS A 377 8.88 -12.94 12.56
CA LYS A 377 8.83 -14.26 13.22
C LYS A 377 8.04 -14.21 14.53
N TRP A 378 8.21 -13.15 15.31
CA TRP A 378 7.56 -13.01 16.61
C TRP A 378 6.07 -12.67 16.51
N THR A 379 5.69 -11.88 15.50
CA THR A 379 4.33 -11.32 15.39
C THR A 379 3.44 -12.01 14.37
N TYR A 380 3.97 -13.00 13.63
CA TYR A 380 3.23 -13.77 12.65
C TYR A 380 1.92 -14.37 13.22
N SER A 381 1.97 -14.90 14.45
CA SER A 381 0.81 -15.51 15.11
C SER A 381 -0.33 -14.53 15.44
N PHE A 382 -0.05 -13.23 15.46
CA PHE A 382 -1.02 -12.17 15.77
C PHE A 382 -1.63 -11.51 14.53
N PHE A 383 -1.22 -11.95 13.33
CA PHE A 383 -1.80 -11.48 12.09
C PHE A 383 -3.19 -12.09 11.87
N VAL A 384 -4.19 -11.23 11.69
CA VAL A 384 -5.58 -11.64 11.50
C VAL A 384 -6.11 -11.11 10.18
N LEU A 385 -6.87 -11.98 9.52
CA LEU A 385 -7.59 -11.66 8.30
C LEU A 385 -9.08 -11.69 8.61
N ASN A 386 -9.65 -10.50 8.78
CA ASN A 386 -11.03 -10.32 9.17
C ASN A 386 -11.61 -9.10 8.45
N LYS A 387 -12.36 -9.35 7.39
CA LYS A 387 -13.14 -8.30 6.72
C LYS A 387 -14.46 -8.15 7.46
N ILE A 388 -14.67 -6.97 8.04
CA ILE A 388 -15.90 -6.69 8.78
C ILE A 388 -17.03 -6.30 7.82
N ASP A 389 -18.25 -6.74 8.14
CA ASP A 389 -19.48 -6.34 7.44
C ASP A 389 -19.73 -4.83 7.62
N TYR A 390 -20.38 -4.19 6.64
CA TYR A 390 -20.69 -2.75 6.69
C TYR A 390 -21.55 -2.39 7.92
N LYS A 391 -22.43 -3.29 8.40
CA LYS A 391 -23.23 -3.07 9.61
C LYS A 391 -22.36 -3.00 10.86
N ILE A 392 -21.39 -3.90 10.97
CA ILE A 392 -20.42 -3.93 12.08
C ILE A 392 -19.54 -2.68 12.00
N PHE A 393 -19.08 -2.33 10.81
CA PHE A 393 -18.31 -1.10 10.59
C PHE A 393 -19.07 0.15 11.06
N ILE A 394 -20.35 0.31 10.68
CA ILE A 394 -21.17 1.44 11.14
C ILE A 394 -21.33 1.42 12.66
N ALA A 395 -21.65 0.27 13.26
CA ALA A 395 -21.80 0.15 14.71
C ALA A 395 -20.51 0.53 15.47
N VAL A 396 -19.36 0.08 14.98
CA VAL A 396 -18.04 0.43 15.53
C VAL A 396 -17.79 1.93 15.45
N ILE A 397 -18.03 2.55 14.29
CA ILE A 397 -17.83 4.01 14.11
C ILE A 397 -18.78 4.82 14.99
N SER A 398 -20.06 4.42 15.08
CA SER A 398 -21.05 5.08 15.95
C SER A 398 -20.68 4.98 17.42
N LEU A 399 -20.21 3.82 17.87
CA LEU A 399 -19.74 3.62 19.24
C LEU A 399 -18.48 4.45 19.53
N MET A 400 -17.52 4.47 18.60
CA MET A 400 -16.32 5.32 18.73
C MET A 400 -16.69 6.80 18.85
N PHE A 401 -17.63 7.28 18.01
CA PHE A 401 -18.13 8.65 18.07
C PHE A 401 -18.78 8.96 19.42
N LEU A 402 -19.63 8.06 19.94
CA LEU A 402 -20.24 8.19 21.27
C LEU A 402 -19.19 8.27 22.38
N ILE A 403 -18.16 7.41 22.35
CA ILE A 403 -17.10 7.41 23.37
C ILE A 403 -16.28 8.71 23.32
N VAL A 404 -16.01 9.26 22.12
CA VAL A 404 -15.34 10.55 21.95
C VAL A 404 -16.17 11.68 22.56
N LEU A 405 -17.50 11.68 22.36
CA LEU A 405 -18.40 12.66 22.99
C LEU A 405 -18.38 12.56 24.52
N LEU A 406 -18.32 11.34 25.06
CA LEU A 406 -18.30 11.07 26.50
C LEU A 406 -16.92 11.27 27.15
N LYS A 407 -15.87 11.60 26.38
CA LYS A 407 -14.49 11.85 26.85
C LYS A 407 -13.91 10.78 27.78
N ARG A 408 -14.31 9.51 27.62
CA ARG A 408 -13.84 8.41 28.48
C ARG A 408 -12.51 7.84 27.97
N LYS A 409 -11.57 7.54 28.89
CA LYS A 409 -10.29 6.86 28.61
C LYS A 409 -10.44 5.42 28.08
N ILE A 410 -11.66 4.88 28.07
CA ILE A 410 -12.02 3.50 27.69
C ILE A 410 -11.79 3.22 26.19
N LEU A 411 -11.71 4.25 25.32
CA LEU A 411 -11.49 4.04 23.88
C LEU A 411 -10.20 3.26 23.56
N LEU A 412 -9.16 3.35 24.41
CA LEU A 412 -7.92 2.60 24.21
C LEU A 412 -8.11 1.08 24.40
N LEU A 413 -9.10 0.67 25.22
CA LEU A 413 -9.48 -0.73 25.40
C LEU A 413 -10.20 -1.29 24.16
N PHE A 414 -10.65 -0.43 23.24
CA PHE A 414 -11.36 -0.86 22.03
C PHE A 414 -10.47 -1.71 21.11
N VAL A 415 -9.16 -1.44 21.05
CA VAL A 415 -8.21 -2.27 20.30
C VAL A 415 -8.16 -3.70 20.83
N LEU A 416 -8.39 -3.90 22.13
CA LEU A 416 -8.45 -5.22 22.76
C LEU A 416 -9.75 -5.97 22.46
N LEU A 417 -10.78 -5.29 21.96
CA LEU A 417 -12.06 -5.90 21.57
C LEU A 417 -12.08 -6.35 20.10
N ILE A 418 -11.17 -5.84 19.26
CA ILE A 418 -11.05 -6.23 17.84
C ILE A 418 -10.82 -7.74 17.66
N PRO A 419 -9.99 -8.43 18.47
CA PRO A 419 -9.86 -9.89 18.42
C PRO A 419 -11.15 -10.67 18.73
N LEU A 420 -12.09 -10.05 19.46
CA LEU A 420 -13.35 -10.68 19.86
C LEU A 420 -14.44 -10.53 18.80
N ILE A 421 -14.21 -9.73 17.75
CA ILE A 421 -15.15 -9.62 16.63
C ILE A 421 -15.15 -10.98 15.92
N PRO A 422 -16.28 -11.73 15.94
CA PRO A 422 -16.34 -13.05 15.34
C PRO A 422 -15.96 -12.94 13.87
N GLN A 423 -15.07 -13.83 13.42
CA GLN A 423 -14.63 -13.88 12.03
C GLN A 423 -15.84 -14.25 11.17
N LYS A 424 -16.48 -13.23 10.58
CA LYS A 424 -17.47 -13.48 9.55
C LYS A 424 -16.67 -13.85 8.31
N ASN A 425 -16.39 -15.15 8.18
CA ASN A 425 -15.98 -15.70 6.89
C ASN A 425 -17.13 -15.37 5.94
N SER A 426 -16.99 -14.29 5.17
CA SER A 426 -17.82 -14.13 3.99
C SER A 426 -17.67 -15.42 3.19
N ASP A 427 -18.77 -15.93 2.64
CA ASP A 427 -18.68 -16.79 1.48
C ASP A 427 -17.71 -16.10 0.51
N GLY A 428 -16.54 -16.70 0.31
CA GLY A 428 -15.47 -16.13 -0.50
C GLY A 428 -14.26 -15.66 0.29
N ILE A 429 -13.18 -16.43 0.14
CA ILE A 429 -11.77 -16.11 0.41
C ILE A 429 -11.32 -16.43 1.84
N TYR A 430 -10.97 -17.71 2.04
CA TYR A 430 -10.33 -18.23 3.25
C TYR A 430 -8.81 -18.32 3.07
N ILE A 431 -8.04 -17.50 3.80
CA ILE A 431 -6.57 -17.50 3.74
C ILE A 431 -6.02 -18.38 4.87
N PRO A 432 -5.28 -19.45 4.56
CA PRO A 432 -4.65 -20.26 5.58
C PRO A 432 -3.60 -19.49 6.38
N LYS A 433 -3.43 -19.89 7.64
CA LYS A 433 -2.25 -19.53 8.45
C LYS A 433 -1.01 -20.24 7.89
N MET A 434 -0.22 -19.57 7.06
CA MET A 434 1.06 -20.06 6.56
C MET A 434 2.16 -19.01 6.60
N VAL A 435 3.25 -19.35 7.29
CA VAL A 435 4.34 -18.43 7.63
C VAL A 435 4.90 -17.77 6.37
N ARG A 436 5.38 -18.54 5.39
CA ARG A 436 6.07 -18.04 4.19
C ARG A 436 5.25 -18.10 2.90
N SER A 437 4.04 -18.62 2.99
CA SER A 437 3.24 -19.01 1.84
C SER A 437 1.84 -18.44 1.96
N LYS A 438 1.31 -17.88 0.88
CA LYS A 438 -0.02 -17.28 0.82
C LYS A 438 -0.95 -18.23 0.11
N GLY A 439 -1.97 -18.71 0.80
CA GLY A 439 -3.07 -19.43 0.18
C GLY A 439 -4.35 -18.61 0.29
N PHE A 440 -5.31 -18.78 -0.61
CA PHE A 440 -6.71 -18.47 -0.30
C PHE A 440 -7.69 -19.33 -1.07
N ILE A 441 -8.84 -19.60 -0.43
CA ILE A 441 -9.92 -20.43 -0.96
C ILE A 441 -11.14 -19.53 -1.17
N ASN A 442 -11.47 -19.21 -2.42
CA ASN A 442 -12.69 -18.50 -2.77
C ASN A 442 -13.87 -19.49 -2.81
N ILE A 443 -14.93 -19.26 -2.04
CA ILE A 443 -16.13 -20.08 -2.00
C ILE A 443 -17.30 -19.20 -2.43
N ASP A 444 -17.75 -19.38 -3.67
CA ASP A 444 -18.88 -18.65 -4.24
C ASP A 444 -20.01 -19.65 -4.53
N GLY A 445 -20.91 -19.81 -3.55
CA GLY A 445 -21.94 -20.86 -3.57
C GLY A 445 -21.34 -22.27 -3.67
N ASN A 446 -21.65 -22.99 -4.75
CA ASN A 446 -21.09 -24.34 -5.02
C ASN A 446 -19.70 -24.31 -5.67
N LYS A 447 -19.22 -23.14 -6.10
CA LYS A 447 -17.93 -23.00 -6.77
C LYS A 447 -16.83 -22.73 -5.75
N LYS A 448 -15.81 -23.59 -5.71
CA LYS A 448 -14.65 -23.42 -4.82
C LYS A 448 -13.38 -23.25 -5.67
N GLU A 449 -12.70 -22.13 -5.53
CA GLU A 449 -11.48 -21.79 -6.26
C GLU A 449 -10.33 -21.59 -5.28
N VAL A 450 -9.12 -21.99 -5.68
CA VAL A 450 -7.97 -22.10 -4.77
C VAL A 450 -6.77 -21.42 -5.38
N PHE A 451 -6.21 -20.51 -4.62
CA PHE A 451 -5.04 -19.72 -5.01
C PHE A 451 -3.93 -19.97 -4.02
N TYR A 452 -2.73 -20.29 -4.49
CA TYR A 452 -1.59 -20.54 -3.61
C TYR A 452 -0.29 -19.96 -4.19
N LYS A 453 0.44 -19.19 -3.39
CA LYS A 453 1.75 -18.61 -3.69
C LYS A 453 2.68 -18.96 -2.54
N GLY A 454 3.59 -19.90 -2.71
CA GLY A 454 4.49 -20.29 -1.64
C GLY A 454 5.30 -21.54 -1.92
N TRP A 455 6.01 -22.01 -0.89
CA TRP A 455 6.89 -23.17 -0.99
C TRP A 455 6.08 -24.46 -1.09
N TYR A 456 6.60 -25.44 -1.83
CA TYR A 456 5.93 -26.74 -1.98
C TYR A 456 5.71 -27.48 -0.65
N SER A 457 6.62 -27.32 0.32
CA SER A 457 6.48 -27.87 1.66
C SER A 457 5.28 -27.31 2.40
N ASP A 458 5.10 -25.99 2.38
CA ASP A 458 3.98 -25.31 3.03
C ASP A 458 2.65 -25.66 2.35
N PHE A 459 2.67 -25.84 1.02
CA PHE A 459 1.50 -26.31 0.28
C PHE A 459 1.10 -27.70 0.77
N LYS A 460 2.06 -28.62 0.81
CA LYS A 460 1.81 -30.02 1.13
C LYS A 460 1.40 -30.25 2.58
N TYR A 461 2.08 -29.62 3.52
CA TYR A 461 1.93 -29.93 4.95
C TYR A 461 1.02 -28.96 5.70
N SER A 462 0.71 -27.79 5.14
CA SER A 462 -0.12 -26.77 5.79
C SER A 462 -1.35 -26.37 4.97
N PHE A 463 -1.22 -26.21 3.64
CA PHE A 463 -2.33 -25.83 2.76
C PHE A 463 -3.29 -27.01 2.49
N LEU A 464 -2.76 -28.17 2.12
CA LEU A 464 -3.57 -29.33 1.72
C LEU A 464 -4.47 -29.89 2.84
N PRO A 465 -4.00 -30.07 4.09
CA PRO A 465 -4.86 -30.57 5.17
C PRO A 465 -6.07 -29.66 5.42
N LEU A 466 -5.83 -28.35 5.37
CA LEU A 466 -6.87 -27.34 5.54
C LEU A 466 -7.83 -27.30 4.34
N ALA A 467 -7.34 -27.38 3.11
CA ALA A 467 -8.21 -27.45 1.94
C ALA A 467 -9.12 -28.68 1.96
N ALA A 468 -8.63 -29.79 2.54
CA ALA A 468 -9.43 -31.00 2.75
C ALA A 468 -10.57 -30.80 3.78
N GLU A 469 -10.39 -29.96 4.81
CA GLU A 469 -11.48 -29.59 5.75
C GLU A 469 -12.63 -28.88 5.05
N PHE A 470 -12.38 -28.18 3.94
CA PHE A 470 -13.40 -27.54 3.10
C PHE A 470 -13.96 -28.46 2.01
N SER A 471 -13.85 -29.78 2.17
CA SER A 471 -14.36 -30.81 1.24
C SER A 471 -13.84 -30.65 -0.20
N MET A 472 -12.57 -30.25 -0.35
CA MET A 472 -11.90 -30.21 -1.66
C MET A 472 -11.26 -31.56 -1.97
N GLU A 473 -11.78 -32.27 -2.97
CA GLU A 473 -11.34 -33.63 -3.30
C GLU A 473 -10.23 -33.70 -4.35
N SER A 474 -10.05 -32.66 -5.18
CA SER A 474 -9.02 -32.59 -6.21
C SER A 474 -8.74 -31.16 -6.67
N PHE A 475 -7.48 -30.83 -6.91
CA PHE A 475 -7.10 -29.60 -7.61
C PHE A 475 -6.92 -29.92 -9.09
N THR A 476 -7.78 -29.39 -9.96
CA THR A 476 -7.49 -29.33 -11.39
C THR A 476 -6.51 -28.18 -11.62
N SER A 477 -5.35 -28.44 -12.24
CA SER A 477 -4.42 -27.37 -12.62
C SER A 477 -5.11 -26.42 -13.60
N GLY A 478 -5.51 -25.25 -13.10
CA GLY A 478 -6.14 -24.16 -13.83
C GLY A 478 -6.21 -22.95 -12.91
N ASP A 479 -5.49 -21.90 -13.27
CA ASP A 479 -5.41 -20.58 -12.64
C ASP A 479 -5.03 -20.54 -11.15
N ILE A 480 -3.83 -21.02 -10.83
CA ILE A 480 -3.03 -20.38 -9.78
C ILE A 480 -2.11 -19.39 -10.49
N ASN A 481 -2.39 -18.09 -10.39
CA ASN A 481 -1.48 -17.04 -10.84
C ASN A 481 -0.23 -17.04 -9.95
N ILE A 482 0.80 -17.77 -10.38
CA ILE A 482 2.13 -17.73 -9.80
C ILE A 482 2.83 -16.48 -10.33
N TYR A 483 2.75 -15.36 -9.61
CA TYR A 483 3.64 -14.24 -9.87
C TYR A 483 5.00 -14.49 -9.16
N ASP A 484 5.81 -15.34 -9.79
CA ASP A 484 7.24 -15.17 -10.16
C ASP A 484 7.73 -16.43 -10.93
N GLY A 485 7.02 -16.78 -12.01
CA GLY A 485 7.31 -17.88 -12.95
C GLY A 485 6.34 -17.85 -14.14
N GLU A 486 6.78 -18.21 -15.35
CA GLU A 486 5.99 -18.05 -16.59
C GLU A 486 4.68 -18.86 -16.62
N ASN A 487 3.62 -18.24 -17.18
CA ASN A 487 2.29 -18.82 -17.35
C ASN A 487 2.30 -20.03 -18.31
N ILE A 488 1.58 -21.10 -17.97
CA ILE A 488 1.36 -22.25 -18.86
C ILE A 488 -0.14 -22.49 -19.04
N PHE A 489 -0.59 -22.47 -20.29
CA PHE A 489 -1.92 -22.92 -20.71
C PHE A 489 -1.79 -24.17 -21.58
N ILE A 490 -2.61 -25.20 -21.31
CA ILE A 490 -2.94 -26.22 -22.32
C ILE A 490 -4.43 -26.54 -22.23
N LYS A 491 -5.13 -26.45 -23.37
CA LYS A 491 -6.52 -26.88 -23.54
C LYS A 491 -6.53 -28.12 -24.42
N THR A 492 -7.19 -29.19 -23.98
CA THR A 492 -7.41 -30.39 -24.82
C THR A 492 -8.90 -30.57 -25.07
N HIS A 493 -9.29 -30.64 -26.35
CA HIS A 493 -10.65 -31.00 -26.74
C HIS A 493 -10.84 -32.52 -26.63
N LYS A 494 -11.88 -32.90 -25.88
CA LYS A 494 -12.42 -34.25 -25.58
C LYS A 494 -11.86 -34.94 -24.33
N LYS A 495 -12.83 -35.33 -23.48
CA LYS A 495 -12.70 -36.12 -22.25
C LYS A 495 -11.85 -37.38 -22.51
N SER A 496 -10.62 -37.39 -22.01
CA SER A 496 -9.91 -38.63 -21.70
C SER A 496 -9.40 -38.51 -20.26
N LYS A 497 -9.83 -39.44 -19.40
CA LYS A 497 -9.51 -39.45 -17.97
C LYS A 497 -8.15 -40.07 -17.64
N ASN A 498 -7.32 -40.43 -18.64
CA ASN A 498 -6.09 -41.17 -18.38
C ASN A 498 -4.90 -40.67 -19.22
N PHE A 499 -3.85 -40.20 -18.53
CA PHE A 499 -2.61 -39.69 -19.11
C PHE A 499 -1.44 -40.69 -18.98
N SER A 500 -1.73 -41.96 -18.70
CA SER A 500 -0.75 -43.03 -18.47
C SER A 500 0.15 -43.35 -19.68
N ASN A 501 -0.20 -42.90 -20.90
CA ASN A 501 0.42 -43.37 -22.15
C ASN A 501 1.20 -42.27 -22.92
N ILE A 502 1.76 -41.27 -22.21
CA ILE A 502 2.67 -40.27 -22.77
C ILE A 502 4.12 -40.67 -22.46
N CYS A 503 4.91 -40.93 -23.49
CA CYS A 503 6.29 -41.40 -23.35
C CYS A 503 7.30 -40.37 -23.88
N ILE A 504 8.42 -40.22 -23.18
CA ILE A 504 9.56 -39.38 -23.57
C ILE A 504 10.57 -40.29 -24.28
N ASN A 505 10.97 -39.93 -25.50
CA ASN A 505 11.99 -40.63 -26.31
C ASN A 505 11.71 -42.10 -26.75
N LYS A 506 10.44 -42.54 -26.74
CA LYS A 506 9.96 -43.76 -27.42
C LYS A 506 10.69 -45.06 -26.98
N VAL A 507 10.38 -45.53 -25.76
CA VAL A 507 11.03 -46.72 -25.17
C VAL A 507 10.06 -47.91 -25.00
N SER A 508 8.75 -47.76 -25.22
CA SER A 508 7.76 -48.85 -25.08
C SER A 508 6.78 -48.96 -26.26
N PRO A 509 6.33 -50.17 -26.66
CA PRO A 509 5.34 -50.39 -27.71
C PRO A 509 3.93 -49.86 -27.39
N GLU A 510 3.62 -49.55 -26.12
CA GLU A 510 2.26 -49.19 -25.67
C GLU A 510 1.94 -47.68 -25.78
N CYS A 511 2.87 -46.88 -26.29
CA CYS A 511 2.77 -45.42 -26.29
C CYS A 511 1.88 -44.89 -27.43
N LYS A 512 0.81 -44.14 -27.09
CA LYS A 512 -0.07 -43.47 -28.08
C LYS A 512 0.38 -42.05 -28.46
N TYR A 513 1.21 -41.39 -27.62
CA TYR A 513 1.69 -40.02 -27.84
C TYR A 513 3.19 -39.91 -27.53
N ILE A 514 3.95 -39.15 -28.34
CA ILE A 514 5.42 -39.10 -28.28
C ILE A 514 5.88 -37.66 -28.01
N PHE A 515 6.66 -37.47 -26.94
CA PHE A 515 7.26 -36.19 -26.54
C PHE A 515 8.76 -36.14 -26.95
N LYS A 516 9.18 -35.10 -27.68
CA LYS A 516 10.57 -34.88 -28.13
C LYS A 516 11.08 -33.51 -27.70
N THR A 517 12.24 -33.47 -27.05
CA THR A 517 12.95 -32.23 -26.66
C THR A 517 14.13 -31.96 -27.60
N ARG A 518 14.31 -30.71 -28.01
CA ARG A 518 15.11 -30.32 -29.19
C ARG A 518 16.63 -30.52 -29.03
N SER A 519 17.21 -31.33 -29.91
CA SER A 519 18.55 -31.13 -30.48
C SER A 519 18.54 -31.72 -31.89
N ASN A 520 18.92 -30.89 -32.86
CA ASN A 520 19.09 -31.11 -34.29
C ASN A 520 17.83 -31.23 -35.17
N THR A 521 17.91 -30.52 -36.30
CA THR A 521 16.93 -30.27 -37.37
C THR A 521 16.17 -31.52 -37.81
N VAL A 522 14.84 -31.47 -37.73
CA VAL A 522 13.94 -32.56 -38.16
C VAL A 522 13.45 -32.27 -39.58
N ASN A 523 13.53 -33.27 -40.47
CA ASN A 523 13.16 -33.13 -41.87
C ASN A 523 11.66 -33.43 -42.06
N LYS A 524 11.01 -32.82 -43.06
CA LYS A 524 9.54 -32.88 -43.26
C LYS A 524 8.99 -34.30 -43.52
N LYS A 525 9.87 -35.27 -43.79
CA LYS A 525 9.55 -36.69 -44.01
C LYS A 525 9.32 -37.49 -42.72
N ASP A 526 9.67 -36.93 -41.55
CA ASP A 526 9.55 -37.62 -40.25
C ASP A 526 8.17 -37.46 -39.56
N TYR A 527 7.23 -36.78 -40.21
CA TYR A 527 5.87 -36.57 -39.69
C TYR A 527 4.90 -37.59 -40.27
N SER A 528 4.25 -38.37 -39.42
CA SER A 528 3.10 -39.20 -39.78
C SER A 528 1.80 -38.44 -39.50
N LYS A 529 0.83 -38.50 -40.43
CA LYS A 529 -0.46 -37.77 -40.33
C LYS A 529 -1.34 -38.22 -39.15
N ASN A 530 -1.04 -39.34 -38.51
CA ASN A 530 -1.89 -39.93 -37.46
C ASN A 530 -1.48 -39.53 -36.03
N TYR A 531 -0.47 -38.67 -35.84
CA TYR A 531 0.03 -38.30 -34.53
C TYR A 531 0.17 -36.78 -34.35
N THR A 532 -0.14 -36.30 -33.14
CA THR A 532 0.09 -34.90 -32.74
C THR A 532 1.42 -34.78 -31.99
N TYR A 533 2.31 -33.91 -32.46
CA TYR A 533 3.65 -33.71 -31.91
C TYR A 533 3.70 -32.46 -31.04
N LEU A 534 4.26 -32.57 -29.83
CA LEU A 534 4.51 -31.44 -28.90
C LEU A 534 6.01 -31.17 -28.81
N ILE A 535 6.43 -29.94 -29.14
CA ILE A 535 7.83 -29.50 -29.10
C ILE A 535 7.99 -28.48 -27.96
N TYR A 536 8.89 -28.75 -27.02
CA TYR A 536 9.13 -27.87 -25.87
C TYR A 536 10.62 -27.70 -25.54
N LYS A 537 10.97 -26.58 -24.89
CA LYS A 537 12.32 -26.20 -24.47
C LYS A 537 12.32 -26.05 -22.93
N ASN A 538 13.03 -26.96 -22.25
CA ASN A 538 13.31 -27.12 -20.81
C ASN A 538 12.54 -28.21 -20.00
N LYS A 539 13.25 -28.78 -19.02
CA LYS A 539 13.02 -30.10 -18.37
C LYS A 539 11.87 -30.11 -17.35
N LEU A 540 10.92 -31.04 -17.53
CA LEU A 540 9.96 -31.48 -16.50
C LEU A 540 10.53 -32.67 -15.71
N LYS A 541 10.45 -32.65 -14.38
CA LYS A 541 10.65 -33.83 -13.52
C LYS A 541 9.32 -34.53 -13.27
N LYS A 542 9.35 -35.86 -13.21
CA LYS A 542 8.23 -36.80 -13.38
C LYS A 542 7.28 -36.91 -12.17
N ASP A 543 7.51 -36.18 -11.08
CA ASP A 543 6.93 -36.51 -9.76
C ASP A 543 5.71 -35.65 -9.32
N ASN A 544 5.12 -34.86 -10.22
CA ASN A 544 4.13 -33.83 -9.83
C ASN A 544 2.66 -34.18 -10.15
N ILE A 545 2.21 -35.40 -9.85
CA ILE A 545 0.77 -35.73 -9.82
C ILE A 545 0.43 -36.31 -8.44
N ILE A 546 -0.31 -35.57 -7.63
CA ILE A 546 -0.74 -36.00 -6.28
C ILE A 546 -2.26 -36.21 -6.30
N GLN A 547 -2.70 -37.44 -6.03
CA GLN A 547 -4.11 -37.82 -5.92
C GLN A 547 -4.53 -37.82 -4.44
N LEU A 548 -5.55 -37.04 -4.08
CA LEU A 548 -5.97 -36.79 -2.69
C LEU A 548 -6.83 -37.89 -2.05
N SER A 549 -7.22 -38.93 -2.79
CA SER A 549 -8.12 -39.98 -2.29
C SER A 549 -7.51 -40.86 -1.18
N ARG A 550 -6.23 -40.65 -0.81
CA ARG A 550 -5.54 -41.39 0.26
C ARG A 550 -5.66 -40.80 1.67
N TYR A 551 -6.26 -39.62 1.86
CA TYR A 551 -6.31 -38.95 3.17
C TYR A 551 -7.69 -38.96 3.86
N LYS A 552 -8.63 -39.79 3.39
CA LYS A 552 -9.88 -40.09 4.12
C LYS A 552 -9.63 -41.15 5.19
N SER A 553 -9.03 -40.75 6.31
CA SER A 553 -9.11 -41.56 7.54
C SER A 553 -8.72 -40.73 8.76
N ALA A 554 -9.78 -40.30 9.46
CA ALA A 554 -9.92 -40.18 10.90
C ALA A 554 -8.65 -39.91 11.74
N VAL A 555 -8.70 -38.80 12.48
CA VAL A 555 -8.15 -38.78 13.84
C VAL A 555 -8.72 -39.98 14.60
N LYS A 556 -7.92 -41.03 14.77
CA LYS A 556 -8.10 -42.01 15.84
C LYS A 556 -6.84 -41.96 16.70
N ILE A 557 -6.99 -41.35 17.86
CA ILE A 557 -6.06 -41.53 18.98
C ILE A 557 -6.23 -42.99 19.44
N PHE A 558 -5.21 -43.82 19.27
CA PHE A 558 -5.02 -45.01 20.11
C PHE A 558 -3.52 -45.21 20.40
N LYS A 559 -3.25 -45.35 21.70
CA LYS A 559 -2.01 -45.86 22.32
C LYS A 559 -1.71 -47.28 21.84
N GLY A 560 -0.43 -47.67 21.93
CA GLY A 560 -0.05 -49.04 22.21
C GLY A 560 0.74 -49.74 21.10
N ASP A 561 2.02 -49.91 21.41
CA ASP A 561 2.86 -51.10 21.22
C ASP A 561 3.21 -51.66 19.83
N VAL A 562 4.51 -51.55 19.55
CA VAL A 562 5.50 -52.56 19.13
C VAL A 562 5.05 -53.73 18.22
N VAL A 563 5.82 -53.93 17.13
CA VAL A 563 6.54 -55.18 16.72
C VAL A 563 6.47 -55.45 15.19
N ASN A 564 7.69 -55.58 14.63
CA ASN A 564 8.23 -56.30 13.44
C ASN A 564 7.51 -56.21 12.07
N ILE A 565 8.17 -55.71 11.02
CA ILE A 565 9.23 -56.37 10.20
C ILE A 565 8.81 -57.76 9.71
N ASP A 566 8.41 -57.83 8.44
CA ASP A 566 9.18 -58.50 7.38
C ASP A 566 9.02 -57.73 6.06
#